data_AF-A0A3E2B613-F1
#
_entry.id   AF-A0A3E2B613-F1
#
_cell.length_a   1.000
_cell.length_b   1.000
_cell.length_c   1.000
_cell.angle_alpha   90.00
_cell.angle_beta   90.00
_cell.angle_gamma   90.00
#
_symmetry.space_group_name_H-M   'P 1'
#
loop_
_entity.id
_entity.type
_entity.pdbx_description
1 polymer ?
#
loop_
_entity_poly.entity_id
_entity_poly.type
_entity_poly.pdbx_seq_one_letter_code
_entity_poly.pdbx_strand_id
1 'polypeptide(L)'
;MNKTDLEKILTEHTLWLHNEGGKRADLRGADLGEADLKGANLREADFRGANLGEADLRGANLREADLRETTLGWANLRKANLGWANLSEADLRGADLRGANLGGANLRGTNLGGARLSEANLDFSVFPLWCGALSVQADERIVRQLIYHTLRLAQNAKMDCALKAALFTKELIAQANLFHRVESGDVERITDESLAYHTRKPGAAEEPEPLEKKD
;
A
#
# COMPACT_ATOMS: atom_id res chain seq x y z
N MET A 1 24.83 12.20 3.57
CA MET A 1 24.77 13.35 4.53
C MET A 1 25.36 12.91 5.85
N ASN A 2 26.01 13.78 6.62
CA ASN A 2 26.55 13.38 7.93
C ASN A 2 25.44 13.35 9.00
N LYS A 3 25.69 12.62 10.10
CA LYS A 3 24.72 12.42 11.18
C LYS A 3 24.32 13.73 11.88
N THR A 4 25.26 14.63 12.11
CA THR A 4 25.02 15.89 12.83
C THR A 4 24.11 16.84 12.05
N ASP A 5 24.30 16.94 10.73
CA ASP A 5 23.44 17.74 9.86
C ASP A 5 22.03 17.17 9.82
N LEU A 6 21.90 15.84 9.75
CA LEU A 6 20.61 15.17 9.82
C LEU A 6 19.90 15.45 11.15
N GLU A 7 20.59 15.27 12.29
CA GLU A 7 20.03 15.55 13.62
C GLU A 7 19.57 16.99 13.76
N LYS A 8 20.33 17.95 13.22
CA LYS A 8 19.95 19.35 13.19
C LYS A 8 18.67 19.57 12.38
N ILE A 9 18.57 18.99 11.18
CA ILE A 9 17.37 19.09 10.34
C ILE A 9 16.15 18.48 11.06
N LEU A 10 16.31 17.31 11.69
CA LEU A 10 15.23 16.67 12.45
C LEU A 10 14.79 17.52 13.65
N THR A 11 15.73 18.17 14.32
CA THR A 11 15.44 19.08 15.44
C THR A 11 14.70 20.33 14.96
N GLU A 12 15.18 20.97 13.90
CA GLU A 12 14.52 22.14 13.32
C GLU A 12 13.11 21.80 12.80
N HIS A 13 12.93 20.60 12.23
CA HIS A 13 11.63 20.13 11.78
C HIS A 13 10.67 19.85 12.93
N THR A 14 11.17 19.31 14.05
CA THR A 14 10.37 19.10 15.25
C THR A 14 9.86 20.43 15.81
N LEU A 15 10.73 21.45 15.91
CA LEU A 15 10.30 22.79 16.32
C LEU A 15 9.24 23.36 15.37
N TRP A 16 9.42 23.14 14.06
CA TRP A 16 8.47 23.61 13.04
C TRP A 16 7.10 22.96 13.19
N LEU A 17 7.03 21.67 13.51
CA LEU A 17 5.79 20.95 13.77
C LEU A 17 5.03 21.48 15.00
N HIS A 18 5.75 22.01 15.99
CA HIS A 18 5.18 22.55 17.23
C HIS A 18 4.92 24.07 17.18
N ASN A 19 5.19 24.73 16.05
CA ASN A 19 5.15 26.20 15.92
C ASN A 19 6.10 26.92 16.89
N GLU A 20 7.22 26.29 17.25
CA GLU A 20 8.22 26.82 18.19
C GLU A 20 9.43 27.45 17.47
N GLY A 21 9.27 27.77 16.18
CA GLY A 21 10.36 28.16 15.29
C GLY A 21 10.87 26.98 14.46
N GLY A 22 12.08 27.07 13.92
CA GLY A 22 12.65 26.01 13.06
C GLY A 22 12.14 26.04 11.62
N LYS A 23 12.38 24.95 10.89
CA LYS A 23 12.11 24.84 9.45
C LYS A 23 11.63 23.44 9.11
N ARG A 24 10.67 23.35 8.18
CA ARG A 24 10.28 22.09 7.53
C ARG A 24 11.53 21.37 7.00
N ALA A 25 11.63 20.06 7.23
CA ALA A 25 12.76 19.27 6.77
C ALA A 25 12.88 19.32 5.24
N ASP A 26 14.01 19.84 4.77
CA ASP A 26 14.42 19.83 3.37
C ASP A 26 15.57 18.83 3.21
N LEU A 27 15.25 17.69 2.63
CA LEU A 27 16.13 16.54 2.44
C LEU A 27 16.23 16.19 0.94
N ARG A 28 15.95 17.16 0.06
CA ARG A 28 16.01 16.97 -1.39
C ARG A 28 17.39 16.54 -1.83
N GLY A 29 17.47 15.46 -2.61
CA GLY A 29 18.72 14.89 -3.10
C GLY A 29 19.69 14.44 -2.00
N ALA A 30 19.25 14.38 -0.73
CA ALA A 30 20.11 13.99 0.36
C ALA A 30 20.44 12.50 0.26
N ASP A 31 21.69 12.17 0.55
CA ASP A 31 22.11 10.78 0.73
C ASP A 31 21.87 10.35 2.18
N LEU A 32 20.86 9.50 2.37
CA LEU A 32 20.35 8.94 3.62
C LEU A 32 20.34 7.40 3.56
N GLY A 33 21.16 6.80 2.69
CA GLY A 33 21.33 5.35 2.64
C GLY A 33 21.69 4.80 4.03
N GLU A 34 21.04 3.71 4.42
CA GLU A 34 21.23 3.04 5.72
C GLU A 34 20.93 3.92 6.97
N ALA A 35 20.33 5.11 6.80
CA ALA A 35 20.05 6.00 7.92
C ALA A 35 19.03 5.40 8.89
N ASP A 36 19.26 5.60 10.20
CA ASP A 36 18.27 5.30 11.25
C ASP A 36 17.33 6.48 11.42
N LEU A 37 16.11 6.33 10.90
CA LEU A 37 15.00 7.27 10.97
C LEU A 37 13.78 6.64 11.67
N LYS A 38 14.02 5.62 12.50
CA LYS A 38 12.98 4.86 13.17
C LYS A 38 12.12 5.79 14.04
N GLY A 39 10.81 5.77 13.81
CA GLY A 39 9.85 6.58 14.57
C GLY A 39 9.96 8.09 14.37
N ALA A 40 10.82 8.57 13.45
CA ALA A 40 10.98 9.98 13.20
C ALA A 40 9.67 10.61 12.72
N ASN A 41 9.35 11.81 13.22
CA ASN A 41 8.22 12.59 12.73
C ASN A 41 8.70 13.49 11.58
N LEU A 42 8.42 13.06 10.35
CA LEU A 42 8.83 13.67 9.09
C LEU A 42 7.60 14.06 8.26
N ARG A 43 6.51 14.43 8.95
CA ARG A 43 5.25 14.81 8.32
C ARG A 43 5.47 16.04 7.46
N GLU A 44 4.94 16.00 6.25
CA GLU A 44 5.19 17.01 5.23
C GLU A 44 6.67 17.15 4.82
N ALA A 45 7.66 16.36 5.26
CA ALA A 45 9.04 16.58 4.83
C ALA A 45 9.25 16.49 3.30
N ASP A 46 10.23 17.22 2.76
CA ASP A 46 10.58 17.19 1.33
C ASP A 46 11.81 16.31 1.10
N PHE A 47 11.59 15.15 0.47
CA PHE A 47 12.61 14.14 0.19
C PHE A 47 12.89 14.01 -1.31
N ARG A 48 12.42 14.92 -2.18
CA ARG A 48 12.50 14.70 -3.64
C ARG A 48 13.90 14.33 -4.10
N GLY A 49 14.02 13.20 -4.81
CA GLY A 49 15.30 12.69 -5.32
C GLY A 49 16.28 12.19 -4.26
N ALA A 50 15.88 12.07 -2.99
CA ALA A 50 16.76 11.57 -1.92
C ALA A 50 17.04 10.07 -2.07
N ASN A 51 18.21 9.65 -1.61
CA ASN A 51 18.57 8.24 -1.46
C ASN A 51 18.28 7.79 -0.03
N LEU A 52 17.30 6.91 0.16
CA LEU A 52 16.91 6.25 1.40
C LEU A 52 17.05 4.71 1.28
N GLY A 53 17.91 4.24 0.38
CA GLY A 53 18.18 2.81 0.20
C GLY A 53 18.60 2.17 1.52
N GLU A 54 18.00 1.03 1.87
CA GLU A 54 18.28 0.29 3.12
C GLU A 54 18.04 1.08 4.43
N ALA A 55 17.46 2.29 4.37
CA ALA A 55 17.19 3.09 5.57
C ALA A 55 16.15 2.42 6.49
N ASP A 56 16.30 2.62 7.79
CA ASP A 56 15.33 2.16 8.80
C ASP A 56 14.30 3.27 9.08
N LEU A 57 13.10 3.11 8.53
CA LEU A 57 11.98 4.02 8.67
C LEU A 57 10.82 3.38 9.45
N ARG A 58 11.12 2.36 10.28
CA ARG A 58 10.09 1.64 11.05
C ARG A 58 9.28 2.60 11.91
N GLY A 59 7.97 2.61 11.71
CA GLY A 59 7.06 3.49 12.45
C GLY A 59 7.26 4.99 12.22
N ALA A 60 8.07 5.41 11.24
CA ALA A 60 8.24 6.82 10.92
C ALA A 60 6.92 7.43 10.42
N ASN A 61 6.69 8.70 10.75
CA ASN A 61 5.55 9.45 10.25
C ASN A 61 5.97 10.28 9.03
N LEU A 62 5.64 9.79 7.84
CA LEU A 62 5.90 10.40 6.53
C LEU A 62 4.60 10.89 5.87
N ARG A 63 3.55 11.15 6.68
CA ARG A 63 2.26 11.61 6.17
C ARG A 63 2.46 12.92 5.37
N GLU A 64 1.85 13.00 4.19
CA GLU A 64 1.93 14.16 3.30
C GLU A 64 3.38 14.53 2.88
N ALA A 65 4.36 13.65 3.10
CA ALA A 65 5.73 13.87 2.66
C ALA A 65 5.83 13.81 1.13
N ASP A 66 6.76 14.60 0.58
CA ASP A 66 7.08 14.60 -0.85
C ASP A 66 8.26 13.67 -1.10
N LEU A 67 7.97 12.43 -1.52
CA LEU A 67 8.94 11.35 -1.77
C LEU A 67 9.09 11.08 -3.28
N ARG A 68 8.79 12.06 -4.15
CA ARG A 68 8.93 11.86 -5.59
C ARG A 68 10.36 11.53 -5.98
N GLU A 69 10.52 10.59 -6.91
CA GLU A 69 11.83 10.20 -7.46
C GLU A 69 12.82 9.72 -6.38
N THR A 70 12.35 9.32 -5.20
CA THR A 70 13.21 8.82 -4.12
C THR A 70 13.65 7.38 -4.37
N THR A 71 14.85 7.04 -3.91
CA THR A 71 15.31 5.64 -3.85
C THR A 71 15.04 5.10 -2.45
N LEU A 72 14.13 4.14 -2.32
CA LEU A 72 13.74 3.46 -1.09
C LEU A 72 13.96 1.93 -1.21
N GLY A 73 14.84 1.51 -2.12
CA GLY A 73 15.16 0.10 -2.34
C GLY A 73 15.61 -0.56 -1.04
N TRP A 74 15.01 -1.71 -0.71
CA TRP A 74 15.29 -2.50 0.50
C TRP A 74 15.07 -1.76 1.84
N ALA A 75 14.48 -0.57 1.82
CA ALA A 75 14.21 0.20 3.04
C ALA A 75 13.20 -0.51 3.95
N ASN A 76 13.33 -0.30 5.26
CA ASN A 76 12.44 -0.86 6.26
C ASN A 76 11.35 0.15 6.65
N LEU A 77 10.18 0.05 6.01
CA LEU A 77 9.03 0.94 6.21
C LEU A 77 7.91 0.29 7.05
N ARG A 78 8.22 -0.76 7.82
CA ARG A 78 7.20 -1.49 8.58
C ARG A 78 6.46 -0.54 9.52
N LYS A 79 5.14 -0.58 9.48
CA LYS A 79 4.25 0.29 10.27
C LYS A 79 4.47 1.80 10.07
N ALA A 80 5.19 2.22 9.04
CA ALA A 80 5.36 3.64 8.71
C ALA A 80 4.02 4.24 8.27
N ASN A 81 3.82 5.52 8.55
CA ASN A 81 2.66 6.26 8.09
C ASN A 81 3.01 7.10 6.86
N LEU A 82 2.66 6.61 5.67
CA LEU A 82 2.83 7.24 4.35
C LEU A 82 1.49 7.81 3.82
N GLY A 83 0.51 8.05 4.69
CA GLY A 83 -0.80 8.54 4.27
C GLY A 83 -0.70 9.84 3.50
N TRP A 84 -1.35 9.94 2.34
CA TRP A 84 -1.30 11.11 1.44
C TRP A 84 0.12 11.51 0.98
N ALA A 85 1.13 10.66 1.17
CA ALA A 85 2.47 10.93 0.69
C ALA A 85 2.53 10.86 -0.84
N ASN A 86 3.43 11.62 -1.44
CA ASN A 86 3.66 11.57 -2.87
C ASN A 86 4.88 10.69 -3.19
N LEU A 87 4.64 9.45 -3.63
CA LEU A 87 5.66 8.46 -3.97
C LEU A 87 5.83 8.31 -5.49
N SER A 88 5.38 9.28 -6.29
CA SER A 88 5.42 9.12 -7.73
C SER A 88 6.85 8.97 -8.25
N GLU A 89 7.08 8.02 -9.14
CA GLU A 89 8.39 7.65 -9.70
C GLU A 89 9.43 7.21 -8.65
N ALA A 90 9.01 6.89 -7.41
CA ALA A 90 9.89 6.37 -6.38
C ALA A 90 10.25 4.88 -6.61
N ASP A 91 11.45 4.48 -6.22
CA ASP A 91 11.90 3.09 -6.25
C ASP A 91 11.77 2.43 -4.88
N LEU A 92 10.78 1.54 -4.72
CA LEU A 92 10.51 0.77 -3.50
C LEU A 92 10.86 -0.72 -3.66
N ARG A 93 11.74 -1.09 -4.61
CA ARG A 93 12.11 -2.49 -4.84
C ARG A 93 12.62 -3.16 -3.57
N GLY A 94 12.07 -4.32 -3.23
CA GLY A 94 12.47 -5.09 -2.04
C GLY A 94 12.15 -4.43 -0.69
N ALA A 95 11.50 -3.26 -0.67
CA ALA A 95 11.18 -2.56 0.56
C ALA A 95 10.18 -3.33 1.43
N ASP A 96 10.31 -3.20 2.75
CA ASP A 96 9.42 -3.84 3.71
C ASP A 96 8.34 -2.87 4.21
N LEU A 97 7.16 -2.91 3.60
CA LEU A 97 6.01 -2.06 3.89
C LEU A 97 4.97 -2.75 4.78
N ARG A 98 5.33 -3.85 5.47
CA ARG A 98 4.34 -4.62 6.24
C ARG A 98 3.68 -3.76 7.33
N GLY A 99 2.35 -3.70 7.31
CA GLY A 99 1.54 -2.87 8.20
C GLY A 99 1.69 -1.36 7.99
N ALA A 100 2.32 -0.90 6.90
CA ALA A 100 2.44 0.52 6.59
C ALA A 100 1.09 1.11 6.16
N ASN A 101 0.87 2.39 6.44
CA ASN A 101 -0.32 3.11 5.99
C ASN A 101 0.00 3.96 4.74
N LEU A 102 -0.45 3.54 3.57
CA LEU A 102 -0.32 4.24 2.28
C LEU A 102 -1.66 4.86 1.84
N GLY A 103 -2.62 5.02 2.75
CA GLY A 103 -3.95 5.52 2.41
C GLY A 103 -3.89 6.91 1.75
N GLY A 104 -4.46 7.06 0.55
CA GLY A 104 -4.42 8.29 -0.23
C GLY A 104 -3.05 8.64 -0.84
N ALA A 105 -2.03 7.78 -0.71
CA ALA A 105 -0.71 8.03 -1.28
C ALA A 105 -0.75 8.01 -2.82
N ASN A 106 0.06 8.84 -3.46
CA ASN A 106 0.24 8.82 -4.90
C ASN A 106 1.35 7.83 -5.28
N LEU A 107 1.00 6.72 -5.93
CA LEU A 107 1.92 5.64 -6.31
C LEU A 107 2.19 5.61 -7.83
N ARG A 108 2.02 6.73 -8.52
CA ARG A 108 2.22 6.80 -9.97
C ARG A 108 3.67 6.55 -10.37
N GLY A 109 3.91 5.51 -11.18
CA GLY A 109 5.27 5.18 -11.65
C GLY A 109 6.16 4.58 -10.56
N THR A 110 5.62 4.29 -9.37
CA THR A 110 6.40 3.71 -8.27
C THR A 110 6.80 2.26 -8.59
N ASN A 111 8.06 1.91 -8.39
CA ASN A 111 8.54 0.54 -8.58
C ASN A 111 8.38 -0.26 -7.28
N LEU A 112 7.47 -1.23 -7.24
CA LEU A 112 7.22 -2.08 -6.08
C LEU A 112 7.75 -3.52 -6.25
N GLY A 113 8.67 -3.76 -7.20
CA GLY A 113 9.21 -5.10 -7.47
C GLY A 113 9.80 -5.75 -6.21
N GLY A 114 9.21 -6.86 -5.75
CA GLY A 114 9.65 -7.57 -4.54
C GLY A 114 9.33 -6.87 -3.20
N ALA A 115 8.58 -5.76 -3.22
CA ALA A 115 8.16 -5.08 -2.01
C ALA A 115 7.17 -5.93 -1.19
N ARG A 116 7.26 -5.86 0.14
CA ARG A 116 6.43 -6.65 1.06
C ARG A 116 5.30 -5.80 1.62
N LEU A 117 4.08 -6.01 1.15
CA LEU A 117 2.90 -5.19 1.46
C LEU A 117 1.87 -5.87 2.39
N SER A 118 2.22 -6.98 3.05
CA SER A 118 1.27 -7.68 3.94
C SER A 118 0.74 -6.74 5.03
N GLU A 119 -0.57 -6.69 5.21
CA GLU A 119 -1.27 -5.80 6.15
C GLU A 119 -1.11 -4.28 5.88
N ALA A 120 -0.51 -3.89 4.74
CA ALA A 120 -0.42 -2.48 4.38
C ALA A 120 -1.80 -1.93 4.01
N ASN A 121 -2.11 -0.71 4.46
CA ASN A 121 -3.32 -0.02 4.06
C ASN A 121 -3.10 0.76 2.76
N LEU A 122 -3.74 0.36 1.66
CA LEU A 122 -3.63 1.01 0.34
C LEU A 122 -4.90 1.80 -0.03
N ASP A 123 -5.83 1.98 0.91
CA ASP A 123 -7.13 2.57 0.63
C ASP A 123 -7.02 3.95 -0.01
N PHE A 124 -7.73 4.18 -1.12
CA PHE A 124 -7.71 5.44 -1.89
C PHE A 124 -6.33 5.85 -2.44
N SER A 125 -5.31 4.99 -2.39
CA SER A 125 -4.03 5.28 -3.05
C SER A 125 -4.24 5.39 -4.57
N VAL A 126 -3.60 6.39 -5.19
CA VAL A 126 -3.67 6.59 -6.63
C VAL A 126 -2.66 5.67 -7.27
N PHE A 127 -3.10 4.45 -7.56
CA PHE A 127 -2.35 3.52 -8.39
C PHE A 127 -2.77 3.73 -9.85
N PRO A 128 -1.87 4.09 -10.77
CA PRO A 128 -2.19 3.99 -12.19
C PRO A 128 -2.06 2.53 -12.57
N LEU A 129 -3.15 1.78 -12.42
CA LEU A 129 -3.29 0.46 -13.04
C LEU A 129 -3.33 0.56 -14.59
N TRP A 130 -3.14 1.74 -15.18
CA TRP A 130 -3.36 1.98 -16.60
C TRP A 130 -2.30 2.83 -17.34
N CYS A 131 -1.02 2.69 -17.01
CA CYS A 131 0.02 3.22 -17.90
C CYS A 131 1.00 2.12 -18.26
N GLY A 132 0.70 1.36 -19.33
CA GLY A 132 1.63 0.84 -20.34
C GLY A 132 2.97 0.21 -19.95
N ALA A 133 3.22 -0.03 -18.68
CA ALA A 133 4.48 -0.48 -18.10
C ALA A 133 4.23 -1.72 -17.25
N LEU A 134 3.38 -2.63 -17.75
CA LEU A 134 3.43 -4.04 -17.33
C LEU A 134 4.66 -4.71 -17.95
N SER A 135 5.85 -4.22 -17.58
CA SER A 135 6.95 -5.14 -17.26
C SER A 135 6.86 -5.56 -15.78
N VAL A 136 5.76 -5.28 -15.09
CA VAL A 136 5.61 -5.63 -13.69
C VAL A 136 5.56 -7.16 -13.58
N GLN A 137 6.69 -7.72 -13.18
CA GLN A 137 6.78 -8.78 -12.17
C GLN A 137 6.06 -8.30 -10.89
N ALA A 138 4.79 -7.92 -11.00
CA ALA A 138 3.95 -7.64 -9.85
C ALA A 138 3.69 -9.01 -9.27
N ASP A 139 4.27 -9.27 -8.11
CA ASP A 139 3.98 -10.47 -7.34
C ASP A 139 2.45 -10.61 -7.28
N GLU A 140 1.92 -11.77 -7.65
CA GLU A 140 0.49 -12.11 -7.65
C GLU A 140 -0.18 -11.71 -6.33
N ARG A 141 0.59 -11.71 -5.24
CA ARG A 141 0.18 -11.24 -3.91
C ARG A 141 -0.21 -9.76 -3.88
N ILE A 142 0.52 -8.89 -4.57
CA ILE A 142 0.21 -7.45 -4.65
C ILE A 142 -1.11 -7.25 -5.39
N VAL A 143 -1.29 -7.96 -6.51
CA VAL A 143 -2.52 -7.91 -7.30
C VAL A 143 -3.71 -8.43 -6.48
N ARG A 144 -3.58 -9.58 -5.81
CA ARG A 144 -4.62 -10.13 -4.91
C ARG A 144 -4.95 -9.19 -3.76
N GLN A 145 -3.95 -8.56 -3.14
CA GLN A 145 -4.17 -7.61 -2.05
C GLN A 145 -4.92 -6.36 -2.53
N LEU A 146 -4.58 -5.84 -3.71
CA LEU A 146 -5.28 -4.72 -4.33
C LEU A 146 -6.74 -5.08 -4.64
N ILE A 147 -7.00 -6.28 -5.18
CA ILE A 147 -8.35 -6.79 -5.42
C ILE A 147 -9.12 -6.86 -4.09
N TYR A 148 -8.52 -7.44 -3.04
CA TYR A 148 -9.15 -7.58 -1.72
C TYR A 148 -9.53 -6.21 -1.11
N HIS A 149 -8.63 -5.23 -1.14
CA HIS A 149 -8.93 -3.89 -0.61
C HIS A 149 -9.98 -3.16 -1.44
N THR A 150 -9.94 -3.28 -2.77
CA THR A 150 -10.95 -2.69 -3.65
C THR A 150 -12.33 -3.30 -3.39
N LEU A 151 -12.41 -4.61 -3.19
CA LEU A 151 -13.63 -5.31 -2.79
C LEU A 151 -14.15 -4.87 -1.41
N ARG A 152 -13.25 -4.70 -0.44
CA ARG A 152 -13.59 -4.19 0.91
C ARG A 152 -14.11 -2.76 0.88
N LEU A 153 -13.53 -1.89 0.06
CA LEU A 153 -14.00 -0.51 -0.15
C LEU A 153 -15.37 -0.49 -0.85
N ALA A 154 -15.58 -1.38 -1.83
CA ALA A 154 -16.87 -1.54 -2.51
C ALA A 154 -17.98 -2.04 -1.57
N GLN A 155 -17.66 -2.82 -0.52
CA GLN A 155 -18.62 -3.19 0.52
C GLN A 155 -19.07 -1.99 1.38
N ASN A 156 -18.17 -1.04 1.63
CA ASN A 156 -18.45 0.15 2.45
C ASN A 156 -19.14 1.30 1.68
N ALA A 157 -18.98 1.36 0.35
CA ALA A 157 -19.71 2.31 -0.49
C ALA A 157 -21.14 1.78 -0.78
N LYS A 158 -22.17 2.61 -0.52
CA LYS A 158 -23.59 2.38 -0.89
C LYS A 158 -23.81 2.39 -2.42
N MET A 159 -23.04 1.61 -3.18
CA MET A 159 -23.32 1.36 -4.60
C MET A 159 -24.25 0.15 -4.74
N ASP A 160 -25.11 0.20 -5.75
CA ASP A 160 -26.01 -0.89 -6.15
C ASP A 160 -25.20 -2.13 -6.57
N CYS A 161 -25.60 -3.31 -6.09
CA CYS A 161 -24.91 -4.59 -6.31
C CYS A 161 -24.74 -4.93 -7.79
N ALA A 162 -25.68 -4.51 -8.65
CA ALA A 162 -25.61 -4.75 -10.10
C ALA A 162 -24.51 -3.91 -10.78
N LEU A 163 -24.33 -2.65 -10.36
CA LEU A 163 -23.30 -1.76 -10.89
C LEU A 163 -21.90 -2.17 -10.39
N LYS A 164 -21.82 -2.67 -9.15
CA LYS A 164 -20.61 -3.26 -8.55
C LYS A 164 -20.13 -4.47 -9.36
N ALA A 165 -21.03 -5.40 -9.69
CA ALA A 165 -20.70 -6.60 -10.45
C ALA A 165 -20.32 -6.30 -11.91
N ALA A 166 -20.98 -5.33 -12.57
CA ALA A 166 -20.78 -5.02 -13.98
C ALA A 166 -19.46 -4.28 -14.28
N LEU A 167 -19.01 -3.39 -13.38
CA LEU A 167 -17.69 -2.74 -13.47
C LEU A 167 -16.57 -3.73 -13.13
N PHE A 168 -16.77 -4.60 -12.14
CA PHE A 168 -15.76 -5.59 -11.73
C PHE A 168 -15.53 -6.68 -12.76
N THR A 169 -16.59 -7.29 -13.29
CA THR A 169 -16.47 -8.44 -14.20
C THR A 169 -15.81 -8.05 -15.52
N LYS A 170 -16.17 -6.92 -16.13
CA LYS A 170 -15.54 -6.48 -17.39
C LYS A 170 -14.06 -6.14 -17.22
N GLU A 171 -13.69 -5.50 -16.11
CA GLU A 171 -12.30 -5.08 -15.85
C GLU A 171 -11.42 -6.28 -15.46
N LEU A 172 -11.90 -7.19 -14.58
CA LEU A 172 -11.19 -8.41 -14.21
C LEU A 172 -11.08 -9.41 -15.36
N ILE A 173 -12.12 -9.58 -16.18
CA ILE A 173 -12.08 -10.45 -17.36
C ILE A 173 -11.14 -9.86 -18.42
N ALA A 174 -11.11 -8.53 -18.61
CA ALA A 174 -10.15 -7.89 -19.50
C ALA A 174 -8.69 -8.05 -19.00
N GLN A 175 -8.48 -8.00 -17.69
CA GLN A 175 -7.17 -8.21 -17.05
C GLN A 175 -6.73 -9.68 -17.10
N ALA A 176 -7.64 -10.63 -16.89
CA ALA A 176 -7.38 -12.06 -17.02
C ALA A 176 -7.07 -12.47 -18.46
N ASN A 177 -7.79 -11.92 -19.44
CA ASN A 177 -7.56 -12.22 -20.86
C ASN A 177 -6.24 -11.61 -21.39
N LEU A 178 -5.67 -10.60 -20.73
CA LEU A 178 -4.34 -10.06 -21.05
C LEU A 178 -3.20 -10.91 -20.46
N PHE A 179 -3.47 -11.66 -19.38
CA PHE A 179 -2.54 -12.58 -18.73
C PHE A 179 -2.80 -14.01 -19.25
N HIS A 180 -2.11 -14.41 -20.32
CA HIS A 180 -2.23 -15.71 -20.98
C HIS A 180 -1.81 -16.96 -20.14
N ARG A 181 -2.05 -16.99 -18.82
CA ARG A 181 -1.82 -18.14 -17.94
C ARG A 181 -2.80 -18.29 -16.77
N VAL A 182 -3.97 -17.68 -16.85
CA VAL A 182 -5.08 -18.07 -15.96
C VAL A 182 -6.18 -18.60 -16.86
N GLU A 183 -6.45 -19.91 -16.79
CA GLU A 183 -7.61 -20.47 -17.51
C GLU A 183 -8.86 -19.74 -17.03
N SER A 184 -9.77 -19.39 -17.95
CA SER A 184 -10.96 -18.59 -17.63
C SER A 184 -11.77 -19.15 -16.45
N GLY A 185 -11.72 -20.47 -16.23
CA GLY A 185 -12.36 -21.14 -15.11
C GLY A 185 -11.74 -20.85 -13.73
N ASP A 186 -10.45 -20.52 -13.64
CA ASP A 186 -9.82 -20.14 -12.37
C ASP A 186 -10.23 -18.74 -11.91
N VAL A 187 -10.50 -17.85 -12.87
CA VAL A 187 -10.99 -16.50 -12.57
C VAL A 187 -12.41 -16.58 -12.04
N GLU A 188 -13.28 -17.33 -12.71
CA GLU A 188 -14.65 -17.59 -12.26
C GLU A 188 -14.67 -18.25 -10.88
N ARG A 189 -13.82 -19.26 -10.65
CA ARG A 189 -13.69 -19.93 -9.35
C ARG A 189 -13.20 -18.99 -8.25
N ILE A 190 -12.19 -18.14 -8.50
CA ILE A 190 -11.70 -17.16 -7.52
C ILE A 190 -12.77 -16.11 -7.23
N THR A 191 -13.51 -15.66 -8.25
CA THR A 191 -14.62 -14.72 -8.05
C THR A 191 -15.75 -15.36 -7.25
N ASP A 192 -16.09 -16.62 -7.50
CA ASP A 192 -17.15 -17.35 -6.81
C ASP A 192 -16.76 -17.72 -5.37
N GLU A 193 -15.53 -18.16 -5.14
CA GLU A 193 -15.00 -18.43 -3.78
C GLU A 193 -14.97 -17.14 -2.94
N SER A 194 -14.58 -16.02 -3.55
CA SER A 194 -14.56 -14.72 -2.88
C SER A 194 -15.98 -14.18 -2.65
N LEU A 195 -16.92 -14.40 -3.58
CA LEU A 195 -18.34 -14.07 -3.40
C LEU A 195 -18.97 -14.94 -2.30
N ALA A 196 -18.68 -16.24 -2.27
CA ALA A 196 -19.20 -17.19 -1.29
C ALA A 196 -18.67 -16.90 0.12
N TYR A 197 -17.39 -16.54 0.25
CA TYR A 197 -16.79 -16.14 1.52
C TYR A 197 -17.44 -14.88 2.09
N HIS A 198 -17.85 -13.94 1.24
CA HIS A 198 -18.45 -12.67 1.64
C HIS A 198 -19.99 -12.64 1.69
N THR A 199 -20.66 -13.65 1.14
CA THR A 199 -22.14 -13.81 1.21
C THR A 199 -22.59 -14.77 2.32
N ARG A 200 -21.67 -15.51 2.96
CA ARG A 200 -21.95 -16.22 4.21
C ARG A 200 -22.33 -15.20 5.31
N LYS A 201 -23.62 -15.12 5.60
CA LYS A 201 -24.13 -14.36 6.76
C LYS A 201 -23.42 -14.83 8.04
N PRO A 202 -22.88 -13.91 8.86
CA PRO A 202 -22.49 -14.29 10.22
C PRO A 202 -23.79 -14.52 11.01
N GLY A 203 -24.15 -15.78 11.25
CA GLY A 203 -25.29 -16.13 12.10
C GLY A 203 -26.20 -17.29 11.67
N ALA A 204 -25.84 -18.12 10.69
CA ALA A 204 -26.49 -19.42 10.54
C ALA A 204 -25.78 -20.42 11.47
N ALA A 205 -26.25 -20.51 12.71
CA ALA A 205 -25.95 -21.66 13.56
C ALA A 205 -26.41 -22.92 12.82
N GLU A 206 -25.55 -23.92 12.74
CA GLU A 206 -25.96 -25.29 12.44
C GLU A 206 -27.03 -25.68 13.48
N GLU A 207 -28.28 -25.84 13.05
CA GLU A 207 -29.27 -26.54 13.85
C GLU A 207 -28.76 -27.97 14.05
N PRO A 208 -28.62 -28.46 15.29
CA PRO A 208 -28.17 -29.82 15.52
C PRO A 208 -29.22 -30.80 14.97
N GLU A 209 -28.76 -31.81 14.23
CA GLU A 209 -29.60 -32.88 13.70
C GLU A 209 -30.48 -33.50 14.80
N PRO A 210 -31.73 -33.88 14.49
CA PRO A 210 -32.59 -34.54 15.46
C PRO A 210 -32.00 -35.91 15.79
N LEU A 211 -31.63 -36.10 17.06
CA LEU A 211 -31.23 -37.39 17.62
C LEU A 211 -32.33 -38.42 17.36
N GLU A 212 -32.04 -39.38 16.47
CA GLU A 212 -32.78 -40.64 16.40
C GLU A 212 -32.80 -41.27 17.78
N LYS A 213 -33.99 -41.32 18.40
CA LYS A 213 -34.21 -42.18 19.56
C LYS A 213 -34.22 -43.62 19.06
N LYS A 214 -33.11 -44.32 19.29
CA LYS A 214 -33.14 -45.77 19.46
C LYS A 214 -33.88 -46.06 20.76
N ASP A 215 -35.08 -46.61 20.62
CA ASP A 215 -35.55 -47.85 21.27
C ASP A 215 -36.95 -48.21 20.74
#